data_AF-R5B0I8-F1
#
_entry.id   AF-R5B0I8-F1
#
_cell.length_a   1.000
_cell.length_b   1.000
_cell.length_c   1.000
_cell.angle_alpha   90.00
_cell.angle_beta   90.00
_cell.angle_gamma   90.00
#
_symmetry.space_group_name_H-M   'P 1'
#
loop_
_entity.id
_entity.type
_entity.pdbx_description
1 polymer ?
#
loop_
_entity_poly.entity_id
_entity_poly.type
_entity_poly.pdbx_seq_one_letter_code
_entity_poly.pdbx_strand_id
1 'polypeptide(L)'
;MKPLLPIIAALGILTTTACGSSSDKTDTTTEDIEIEKRDSAIYRLGRAHAQRMLEQCTTTDMIRSELLDIRAREALIRSRMYPEAAQAYIQGFRHYIQESGDTLANTLFGSQAQKK
;
A
#
# COMPACT_ATOMS: atom_id res chain seq x y z
N MET A 1 10.79 67.12 -28.93
CA MET A 1 9.96 67.41 -27.73
C MET A 1 9.74 66.09 -27.01
N LYS A 2 10.20 65.93 -25.75
CA LYS A 2 9.98 64.76 -24.88
C LYS A 2 8.64 64.91 -24.14
N PRO A 3 7.96 63.83 -23.70
CA PRO A 3 8.20 63.27 -22.37
C PRO A 3 8.13 61.71 -22.32
N LEU A 4 9.07 61.05 -21.60
CA LEU A 4 8.93 60.40 -20.28
C LEU A 4 8.26 59.01 -20.27
N LEU A 5 9.05 58.03 -19.83
CA LEU A 5 8.73 56.64 -19.47
C LEU A 5 7.65 56.53 -18.35
N PRO A 6 7.07 55.32 -18.15
CA PRO A 6 7.60 54.48 -17.07
C PRO A 6 7.80 53.00 -17.44
N ILE A 7 8.89 52.47 -16.90
CA ILE A 7 9.24 51.05 -16.75
C ILE A 7 8.14 50.35 -15.94
N ILE A 8 7.55 49.28 -16.47
CA ILE A 8 6.81 48.30 -15.65
C ILE A 8 7.65 47.02 -15.61
N ALA A 9 8.44 46.92 -14.55
CA ALA A 9 8.93 45.64 -14.06
C ALA A 9 7.80 44.97 -13.27
N ALA A 10 7.40 43.77 -13.67
CA ALA A 10 6.59 42.90 -12.82
C ALA A 10 7.16 41.48 -12.90
N LEU A 11 7.91 41.18 -11.86
CA LEU A 11 8.58 39.94 -11.52
C LEU A 11 7.52 38.87 -11.20
N GLY A 12 7.36 37.87 -12.06
CA GLY A 12 6.45 36.74 -11.85
C GLY A 12 7.19 35.49 -11.38
N ILE A 13 7.76 35.52 -10.16
CA ILE A 13 8.31 34.31 -9.53
C ILE A 13 7.14 33.55 -8.90
N LEU A 14 6.67 32.50 -9.59
CA LEU A 14 5.78 31.51 -8.98
C LEU A 14 6.63 30.56 -8.12
N THR A 15 6.91 30.96 -6.88
CA THR A 15 7.34 30.02 -5.85
C THR A 15 6.14 29.16 -5.46
N THR A 16 6.04 27.96 -6.01
CA THR A 16 5.16 26.93 -5.47
C THR A 16 5.77 26.41 -4.18
N THR A 17 5.35 27.00 -3.07
CA THR A 17 5.58 26.50 -1.72
C THR A 17 4.81 25.19 -1.57
N ALA A 18 5.45 24.04 -1.80
CA ALA A 18 4.90 22.78 -1.35
C ALA A 18 5.12 22.70 0.18
N CYS A 19 4.15 23.24 0.92
CA CYS A 19 4.02 22.98 2.35
C CYS A 19 3.34 21.61 2.48
N GLY A 20 4.10 20.63 2.94
CA GLY A 20 3.64 19.26 3.15
C GLY A 20 4.51 18.56 4.18
N SER A 21 4.79 19.23 5.29
CA SER A 21 5.30 18.57 6.48
C SER A 21 4.17 17.74 7.09
N SER A 22 4.10 16.50 6.67
CA SER A 22 3.72 15.42 7.57
C SER A 22 4.72 14.32 7.27
N SER A 23 5.83 14.36 8.00
CA SER A 23 6.53 13.13 8.37
C SER A 23 5.56 12.33 9.22
N ASP A 24 4.50 11.82 8.59
CA ASP A 24 3.71 10.78 9.17
C ASP A 24 4.69 9.63 9.28
N LYS A 25 5.16 9.41 10.50
CA LYS A 25 5.75 8.14 10.85
C LYS A 25 4.58 7.17 10.74
N THR A 26 4.28 6.72 9.51
CA THR A 26 3.67 5.42 9.29
C THR A 26 4.72 4.42 9.76
N ASP A 27 4.86 4.32 11.08
CA ASP A 27 5.28 3.12 11.74
C ASP A 27 4.24 2.11 11.30
N THR A 28 4.52 1.48 10.16
CA THR A 28 3.68 0.43 9.59
C THR A 28 3.98 -0.81 10.42
N THR A 29 3.77 -0.72 11.73
CA THR A 29 3.58 -1.87 12.57
C THR A 29 2.32 -2.48 11.98
N THR A 30 2.52 -3.52 11.18
CA THR A 30 1.42 -4.28 10.56
C THR A 30 0.83 -5.10 11.70
N GLU A 31 0.22 -4.45 12.67
CA GLU A 31 -0.42 -5.15 13.76
C GLU A 31 -1.66 -5.84 13.21
N ASP A 32 -1.84 -7.07 13.65
CA ASP A 32 -3.05 -7.83 13.38
C ASP A 32 -4.24 -7.07 13.95
N ILE A 33 -5.24 -6.81 13.12
CA ILE A 33 -6.53 -6.35 13.60
C ILE A 33 -7.45 -7.53 13.86
N GLU A 34 -8.41 -7.32 14.75
CA GLU A 34 -9.55 -8.20 14.86
C GLU A 34 -10.38 -8.09 13.58
N ILE A 35 -10.60 -9.23 12.91
CA ILE A 35 -11.38 -9.28 11.68
C ILE A 35 -12.86 -9.37 12.05
N GLU A 36 -13.59 -8.27 11.84
CA GLU A 36 -15.04 -8.26 12.02
C GLU A 36 -15.73 -9.27 11.09
N LYS A 37 -16.89 -9.80 11.51
CA LYS A 37 -17.67 -10.75 10.70
C LYS A 37 -17.98 -10.22 9.30
N ARG A 38 -18.25 -8.91 9.17
CA ARG A 38 -18.52 -8.25 7.87
C ARG A 38 -17.31 -8.29 6.92
N ASP A 39 -16.10 -8.32 7.45
CA ASP A 39 -14.85 -8.29 6.68
C ASP A 39 -14.26 -9.69 6.40
N SER A 40 -14.87 -10.73 6.99
CA SER A 40 -14.42 -12.12 6.85
C SER A 40 -14.31 -12.59 5.39
N ALA A 41 -15.20 -12.12 4.50
CA ALA A 41 -15.14 -12.45 3.08
C ALA A 41 -13.93 -11.79 2.39
N ILE A 42 -13.63 -10.55 2.74
CA ILE A 42 -12.50 -9.79 2.19
C ILE A 42 -11.17 -10.33 2.71
N TYR A 43 -11.12 -10.71 3.99
CA TYR A 43 -9.99 -11.46 4.55
C TYR A 43 -9.73 -12.77 3.80
N ARG A 44 -10.78 -13.58 3.56
CA ARG A 44 -10.66 -14.84 2.78
C ARG A 44 -10.22 -14.59 1.34
N LEU A 45 -10.65 -13.49 0.72
CA LEU A 45 -10.19 -13.09 -0.61
C LEU A 45 -8.69 -12.81 -0.62
N GLY A 46 -8.17 -12.12 0.39
CA GLY A 46 -6.73 -11.93 0.57
C GLY A 46 -5.96 -13.25 0.64
N ARG A 47 -6.46 -14.19 1.45
CA ARG A 47 -5.89 -15.55 1.54
C ARG A 47 -5.91 -16.28 0.21
N ALA A 48 -7.03 -16.26 -0.51
CA ALA A 48 -7.17 -16.93 -1.80
C ALA A 48 -6.20 -16.38 -2.85
N HIS A 49 -5.94 -15.07 -2.85
CA HIS A 49 -4.96 -14.50 -3.77
C HIS A 49 -3.53 -14.83 -3.38
N ALA A 50 -3.19 -14.88 -2.09
CA ALA A 50 -1.90 -15.38 -1.64
C ALA A 50 -1.68 -16.84 -2.06
N GLN A 51 -2.68 -17.70 -1.88
CA GLN A 51 -2.66 -19.07 -2.36
C GLN A 51 -2.38 -19.14 -3.86
N ARG A 52 -3.17 -18.41 -4.65
CA ARG A 52 -3.03 -18.36 -6.11
C ARG A 52 -1.62 -17.91 -6.52
N MET A 53 -1.08 -16.89 -5.86
CA MET A 53 0.28 -16.41 -6.12
C MET A 53 1.30 -17.52 -5.90
N LEU A 54 1.26 -18.21 -4.76
CA LEU A 54 2.21 -19.27 -4.42
C LEU A 54 2.07 -20.52 -5.32
N GLU A 55 0.87 -20.81 -5.81
CA GLU A 55 0.63 -21.96 -6.70
C GLU A 55 0.99 -21.68 -8.16
N GLN A 56 0.81 -20.43 -8.63
CA GLN A 56 0.86 -20.11 -10.06
C GLN A 56 2.12 -19.32 -10.47
N CYS A 57 2.76 -18.59 -9.56
CA CYS A 57 3.93 -17.79 -9.88
C CYS A 57 5.21 -18.62 -9.75
N THR A 58 5.79 -18.98 -10.89
CA THR A 58 7.02 -19.80 -10.94
C THR A 58 8.30 -18.97 -11.08
N THR A 59 8.18 -17.65 -11.23
CA THR A 59 9.31 -16.74 -11.41
C THR A 59 9.15 -15.49 -10.54
N THR A 60 10.28 -14.85 -10.21
CA THR A 60 10.29 -13.59 -9.46
C THR A 60 9.51 -12.47 -10.15
N ASP A 61 9.52 -12.42 -11.49
CA ASP A 61 8.78 -11.39 -12.24
C ASP A 61 7.27 -11.57 -12.12
N MET A 62 6.80 -12.82 -12.14
CA MET A 62 5.39 -13.13 -11.88
C MET A 62 4.98 -12.75 -10.46
N ILE A 63 5.81 -13.11 -9.46
CA ILE A 63 5.58 -12.71 -8.06
C ILE A 63 5.52 -11.18 -7.95
N ARG A 64 6.44 -10.46 -8.59
CA ARG A 64 6.44 -8.98 -8.55
C ARG A 64 5.18 -8.40 -9.17
N SER A 65 4.75 -8.91 -10.33
CA SER A 65 3.52 -8.48 -10.98
C SER A 65 2.30 -8.74 -10.09
N GLU A 66 2.22 -9.92 -9.50
CA GLU A 66 1.12 -10.29 -8.62
C GLU A 66 1.09 -9.39 -7.38
N LEU A 67 2.24 -9.11 -6.74
CA LEU A 67 2.31 -8.20 -5.61
C LEU A 67 1.83 -6.78 -5.95
N LEU A 68 2.10 -6.29 -7.17
CA LEU A 68 1.57 -5.00 -7.65
C LEU A 68 0.04 -5.04 -7.78
N ASP A 69 -0.51 -6.13 -8.32
CA ASP A 69 -1.96 -6.32 -8.42
C ASP A 69 -2.64 -6.42 -7.05
N ILE A 70 -1.99 -7.06 -6.06
CA ILE A 70 -2.45 -7.09 -4.67
C ILE A 70 -2.54 -5.68 -4.10
N ARG A 71 -1.53 -4.82 -4.32
CA ARG A 71 -1.54 -3.43 -3.85
C ARG A 71 -2.56 -2.56 -4.58
N ALA A 72 -2.72 -2.74 -5.89
CA ALA A 72 -3.77 -2.06 -6.64
C ALA A 72 -5.16 -2.44 -6.10
N ARG A 73 -5.37 -3.72 -5.77
CA ARG A 73 -6.64 -4.19 -5.19
C ARG A 73 -6.86 -3.69 -3.77
N GLU A 74 -5.83 -3.66 -2.93
CA GLU A 74 -5.90 -3.03 -1.61
C GLU A 74 -6.37 -1.57 -1.72
N ALA A 75 -5.78 -0.78 -2.62
CA ALA A 75 -6.17 0.61 -2.85
C ALA A 75 -7.62 0.73 -3.36
N LEU A 76 -8.05 -0.20 -4.23
CA LEU A 76 -9.43 -0.24 -4.73
C LEU A 76 -10.44 -0.59 -3.62
N ILE A 77 -10.14 -1.57 -2.77
CA ILE A 77 -10.98 -1.92 -1.61
C ILE A 77 -11.05 -0.73 -0.66
N ARG A 78 -9.90 -0.12 -0.34
CA ARG A 78 -9.82 1.05 0.55
C ARG A 78 -10.67 2.21 0.04
N SER A 79 -10.65 2.48 -1.26
CA SER A 79 -11.38 3.60 -1.87
C SER A 79 -12.86 3.35 -2.12
N ARG A 80 -13.27 2.09 -2.35
CA ARG A 80 -14.67 1.75 -2.67
C ARG A 80 -15.48 1.18 -1.51
N MET A 81 -14.83 0.66 -0.49
CA MET A 81 -15.47 0.09 0.69
C MET A 81 -15.17 0.96 1.91
N TYR A 82 -14.09 0.66 2.63
CA TYR A 82 -13.59 1.40 3.80
C TYR A 82 -12.19 0.85 4.19
N PRO A 83 -11.40 1.60 4.97
CA PRO A 83 -10.02 1.24 5.32
C PRO A 83 -9.87 -0.13 5.99
N GLU A 84 -10.78 -0.49 6.90
CA GLU A 84 -10.73 -1.73 7.68
C GLU A 84 -10.90 -2.96 6.79
N ALA A 85 -11.74 -2.90 5.75
CA ALA A 85 -11.85 -3.95 4.76
C ALA A 85 -10.53 -4.16 3.99
N ALA A 86 -9.82 -3.07 3.64
CA ALA A 86 -8.53 -3.18 2.97
C ALA A 86 -7.45 -3.76 3.90
N GLN A 87 -7.50 -3.44 5.19
CA GLN A 87 -6.60 -4.03 6.18
C GLN A 87 -6.89 -5.52 6.37
N ALA A 88 -8.17 -5.91 6.44
CA ALA A 88 -8.57 -7.31 6.49
C ALA A 88 -8.07 -8.10 5.27
N TYR A 89 -8.13 -7.51 4.08
CA TYR A 89 -7.60 -8.09 2.85
C TYR A 89 -6.09 -8.38 2.94
N ILE A 90 -5.30 -7.37 3.31
CA ILE A 90 -3.83 -7.52 3.42
C ILE A 90 -3.44 -8.46 4.56
N GLN A 91 -4.17 -8.42 5.68
CA GLN A 91 -3.93 -9.34 6.79
C GLN A 91 -4.17 -10.79 6.37
N GLY A 92 -5.25 -11.08 5.63
CA GLY A 92 -5.49 -12.39 5.06
C GLY A 92 -4.38 -12.82 4.11
N PHE A 93 -3.99 -11.97 3.18
CA PHE A 93 -2.87 -12.24 2.26
C PHE A 93 -1.59 -12.61 3.01
N ARG A 94 -1.22 -11.79 4.01
CA ARG A 94 -0.03 -12.00 4.83
C ARG A 94 -0.10 -13.29 5.65
N HIS A 95 -1.22 -13.55 6.32
CA HIS A 95 -1.39 -14.76 7.16
C HIS A 95 -1.18 -16.02 6.33
N TYR A 96 -1.76 -16.08 5.12
CA TYR A 96 -1.57 -17.24 4.26
C TYR A 96 -0.09 -17.46 3.90
N ILE A 97 0.64 -16.40 3.56
CA ILE A 97 2.07 -16.48 3.22
C ILE A 97 2.89 -16.93 4.44
N GLN A 98 2.60 -16.39 5.63
CA GLN A 98 3.27 -16.80 6.87
C GLN A 98 2.99 -18.26 7.22
N GLU A 99 1.74 -18.71 7.13
CA GLU A 99 1.32 -20.09 7.39
C GLU A 99 1.89 -21.10 6.39
N SER A 100 2.11 -20.69 5.14
CA SER A 100 2.72 -21.55 4.12
C SER A 100 4.20 -21.88 4.37
N GLY A 101 4.84 -21.21 5.34
CA GLY A 101 6.20 -21.53 5.78
C GLY A 101 7.30 -21.19 4.77
N ASP A 102 7.01 -20.32 3.80
CA ASP A 102 7.97 -19.91 2.78
C ASP A 102 8.92 -18.82 3.31
N THR A 103 10.19 -18.88 2.90
CA THR A 103 11.17 -17.79 3.01
C THR A 103 10.65 -16.46 2.46
N LEU A 104 9.71 -16.51 1.51
CA LEU A 104 9.04 -15.32 0.97
C LEU A 104 8.37 -14.47 2.06
N ALA A 105 7.80 -15.08 3.10
CA ALA A 105 7.21 -14.34 4.22
C ALA A 105 8.24 -13.42 4.89
N ASN A 106 9.46 -13.93 5.08
CA ASN A 106 10.55 -13.16 5.68
C ASN A 106 11.01 -12.04 4.76
N THR A 107 11.03 -12.28 3.45
CA THR A 107 11.37 -11.25 2.46
C THR A 107 10.33 -10.13 2.40
N LEU A 108 9.04 -10.46 2.50
CA LEU A 108 7.96 -9.48 2.36
C LEU A 108 7.64 -8.74 3.65
N PHE A 109 7.79 -9.39 4.81
CA PHE A 109 7.30 -8.88 6.09
C PHE A 109 8.34 -8.84 7.21
N GLY A 110 9.56 -9.34 6.98
CA GLY A 110 10.62 -9.43 7.99
C GLY A 110 10.49 -10.64 8.93
N SER A 111 11.55 -10.92 9.70
CA SER A 111 11.69 -12.13 10.54
C SER A 111 10.83 -12.15 11.82
N GLN A 112 10.17 -11.04 12.18
CA GLN A 112 9.34 -10.95 13.39
C GLN A 112 7.94 -11.57 13.22
N ALA A 113 7.60 -12.06 12.03
CA ALA A 113 6.31 -12.66 11.69
C ALA A 113 6.04 -14.04 12.32
N GLN A 114 6.99 -14.62 13.06
CA GLN A 114 6.89 -15.98 13.63
C GLN A 114 6.70 -16.04 15.15
N LYS A 115 6.25 -14.95 15.80
CA LYS A 115 5.88 -15.03 17.22
C LYS A 115 4.52 -15.69 17.38
N LYS A 116 4.59 -17.01 17.56
CA LYS A 116 3.53 -17.89 18.03
C LYS A 116 3.20 -17.61 19.50
#